data_AF-A0A366KC21-F1
#
_entry.id   AF-A0A366KC21-F1
#
_cell.length_a   1.000
_cell.length_b   1.000
_cell.length_c   1.000
_cell.angle_alpha   90.00
_cell.angle_beta   90.00
_cell.angle_gamma   90.00
#
_symmetry.space_group_name_H-M   'P 1'
#
loop_
_entity.id
_entity.type
_entity.pdbx_description
1 polymer ?
#
loop_
_entity_poly.entity_id
_entity_poly.type
_entity_poly.pdbx_seq_one_letter_code
_entity_poly.pdbx_strand_id
1 'polypeptide(L)'
;MFEGEGPTDNHLGKSAAAIAPLVGQLRRDRKELGIGEAVRLWMDGPFDRWLRCLVEDEEFRQEPLRDSDGSLARDGYSQDDTLAPIIYPYMPPDEDINLLAVGASEMLSIRDALIISLVAGTGQEDDKQVMMNLACHPHDPATVDTLYHLLQQAFTKDEPPADRGRCRRGLFILDEMSWRLESPARAQILAVVAYCCWWMGYKEVHQYSREAIEMDPNCTLAAIVCSALDHHIWPAWIH
;
A
#
# COMPACT_ATOMS: atom_id res chain seq x y z
N MET A 1 33.19 9.95 33.05
CA MET A 1 31.75 10.07 33.31
C MET A 1 31.20 10.93 32.19
N PHE A 2 30.92 10.29 31.04
CA PHE A 2 30.31 10.93 29.89
C PHE A 2 28.85 10.46 29.90
N GLU A 3 27.94 11.38 30.18
CA GLU A 3 26.51 11.15 30.05
C GLU A 3 26.18 11.07 28.56
N GLY A 4 25.79 9.88 28.10
CA GLY A 4 25.23 9.70 26.78
C GLY A 4 23.74 10.02 26.82
N GLU A 5 23.38 11.21 26.34
CA GLU A 5 22.02 11.46 25.87
C GLU A 5 21.83 10.67 24.57
N GLY A 6 21.15 9.51 24.67
CA GLY A 6 20.63 8.82 23.51
C GLY A 6 19.56 9.68 22.82
N PRO A 7 19.41 9.57 21.48
CA PRO A 7 18.38 10.32 20.77
C PRO A 7 17.01 9.91 21.30
N THR A 8 16.28 10.90 21.79
CA THR A 8 14.93 10.74 22.30
C THR A 8 14.00 10.32 21.17
N ASP A 9 13.52 9.09 21.28
CA ASP A 9 12.46 8.49 20.47
C ASP A 9 11.19 9.35 20.56
N ASN A 10 10.96 10.18 19.54
CA ASN A 10 9.83 11.12 19.49
C ASN A 10 9.05 11.04 18.16
N HIS A 11 9.20 9.93 17.43
CA HIS A 11 8.51 9.70 16.16
C HIS A 11 7.20 8.90 16.29
N LEU A 12 6.99 8.17 17.39
CA LEU A 12 5.83 7.29 17.56
C LEU A 12 4.54 8.01 18.01
N GLY A 13 4.62 9.22 18.60
CA GLY A 13 3.48 9.86 19.26
C GLY A 13 2.67 10.88 18.44
N LYS A 14 3.08 11.24 17.22
CA LYS A 14 2.49 12.39 16.49
C LYS A 14 1.36 12.04 15.52
N SER A 15 1.29 10.81 15.02
CA SER A 15 0.37 10.45 13.93
C SER A 15 -1.06 10.12 14.40
N ALA A 16 -1.19 9.45 15.55
CA ALA A 16 -2.47 9.12 16.20
C ALA A 16 -3.44 10.31 16.33
N ALA A 17 -2.90 11.43 16.83
CA ALA A 17 -3.65 12.64 17.09
C ALA A 17 -4.09 13.34 15.79
N ALA A 18 -3.43 13.06 14.66
CA ALA A 18 -3.73 13.65 13.36
C ALA A 18 -4.84 12.90 12.61
N ILE A 19 -5.05 11.60 12.88
CA ILE A 19 -5.95 10.74 12.10
C ILE A 19 -7.43 10.91 12.50
N ALA A 20 -7.75 11.01 13.79
CA ALA A 20 -9.14 11.06 14.24
C ALA A 20 -9.96 12.25 13.66
N PRO A 21 -9.41 13.47 13.56
CA PRO A 21 -10.10 14.58 12.88
C PRO A 21 -10.37 14.30 11.41
N LEU A 22 -9.44 13.63 10.72
CA LEU A 22 -9.54 13.28 9.30
C LEU A 22 -10.66 12.26 9.05
N VAL A 23 -10.79 11.23 9.90
CA VAL A 23 -11.92 10.28 9.84
C VAL A 23 -13.25 11.02 9.96
N GLY A 24 -13.36 11.94 10.91
CA GLY A 24 -14.55 12.77 11.09
C GLY A 24 -14.84 13.65 9.88
N GLN A 25 -13.81 14.21 9.25
CA GLN A 25 -13.92 15.04 8.05
C GLN A 25 -14.45 14.23 6.86
N LEU A 26 -13.82 13.10 6.53
CA LEU A 26 -14.25 12.25 5.41
C LEU A 26 -15.71 11.80 5.56
N ARG A 27 -16.11 11.41 6.76
CA ARG A 27 -17.51 11.00 7.04
C ARG A 27 -18.50 12.15 6.86
N ARG A 28 -18.14 13.37 7.27
CA ARG A 28 -18.98 14.57 7.06
C ARG A 28 -19.08 14.90 5.58
N ASP A 29 -17.96 14.94 4.86
CA ASP A 29 -17.93 15.29 3.44
C ASP A 29 -18.78 14.32 2.61
N ARG A 30 -18.70 13.01 2.90
CA ARG A 30 -19.55 11.99 2.25
C ARG A 30 -21.05 12.22 2.48
N LYS A 31 -21.43 12.76 3.65
CA LYS A 31 -22.82 13.07 3.99
C LYS A 31 -23.30 14.35 3.30
N GLU A 32 -22.43 15.34 3.17
CA GLU A 32 -22.77 16.68 2.65
C GLU A 32 -22.68 16.76 1.12
N LEU A 33 -21.64 16.16 0.53
CA LEU A 33 -21.34 16.24 -0.90
C LEU A 33 -21.77 14.98 -1.68
N GLY A 34 -22.07 13.90 -0.95
CA GLY A 34 -22.25 12.56 -1.53
C GLY A 34 -20.92 11.81 -1.66
N ILE A 35 -21.00 10.49 -1.80
CA ILE A 35 -19.83 9.60 -1.71
C ILE A 35 -18.80 9.90 -2.82
N GLY A 36 -19.22 9.95 -4.08
CA GLY A 36 -18.28 10.10 -5.20
C GLY A 36 -17.51 11.40 -5.16
N GLU A 37 -18.19 12.52 -4.92
CA GLU A 37 -17.54 13.84 -4.87
C GLU A 37 -16.64 14.01 -3.65
N ALA A 38 -17.05 13.50 -2.48
CA ALA A 38 -16.21 13.51 -1.29
C ALA A 38 -14.93 12.71 -1.50
N VAL A 39 -15.02 11.52 -2.09
CA VAL A 39 -13.83 10.69 -2.41
C VAL A 39 -12.94 11.39 -3.44
N ARG A 40 -13.55 12.00 -4.48
CA ARG A 40 -12.81 12.71 -5.50
C ARG A 40 -11.95 13.82 -4.90
N LEU A 41 -12.53 14.67 -4.05
CA LEU A 41 -11.83 15.76 -3.37
C LEU A 41 -10.80 15.25 -2.37
N TRP A 42 -11.13 14.18 -1.63
CA TRP A 42 -10.23 13.56 -0.66
C TRP A 42 -8.96 12.98 -1.30
N MET A 43 -9.11 12.32 -2.45
CA MET A 43 -8.06 11.52 -3.07
C MET A 43 -7.24 12.27 -4.12
N ASP A 44 -7.76 13.32 -4.76
CA ASP A 44 -7.13 13.92 -5.95
C ASP A 44 -5.65 14.31 -5.74
N GLY A 45 -5.33 15.00 -4.65
CA GLY A 45 -3.97 15.40 -4.32
C GLY A 45 -3.07 14.25 -3.83
N PRO A 46 -3.45 13.55 -2.74
CA PRO A 46 -2.64 12.47 -2.19
C PRO A 46 -2.38 11.33 -3.18
N PHE A 47 -3.38 10.98 -3.99
CA PHE A 47 -3.28 9.86 -4.92
C PHE A 47 -2.42 10.19 -6.13
N ASP A 48 -2.43 11.44 -6.59
CA ASP A 48 -1.52 11.92 -7.64
C ASP A 48 -0.05 11.81 -7.21
N ARG A 49 0.25 12.17 -5.95
CA ARG A 49 1.60 12.01 -5.38
C ARG A 49 1.96 10.55 -5.16
N TRP A 50 1.03 9.74 -4.69
CA TRP A 50 1.21 8.28 -4.59
C TRP A 50 1.60 7.66 -5.94
N LEU A 51 0.86 7.91 -7.01
CA LEU A 51 1.14 7.35 -8.33
C LEU A 51 2.51 7.78 -8.86
N ARG A 52 2.95 9.02 -8.61
CA ARG A 52 4.29 9.48 -8.96
C ARG A 52 5.40 8.69 -8.26
N CYS A 53 5.18 8.25 -7.02
CA CYS A 53 6.14 7.41 -6.31
C CYS A 53 6.21 5.98 -6.86
N LEU A 54 5.20 5.56 -7.63
CA LEU A 54 5.13 4.23 -8.23
C LEU A 54 5.80 4.14 -9.60
N VAL A 55 6.12 5.25 -10.26
CA VAL A 55 6.81 5.25 -11.56
C VAL A 55 8.32 5.11 -11.36
N GLU A 56 9.01 4.50 -12.34
CA GLU A 56 10.47 4.39 -12.36
C GLU A 56 11.08 5.76 -12.64
N ASP A 57 12.04 6.18 -11.81
CA ASP A 57 12.94 7.28 -12.12
C ASP A 57 14.22 6.67 -12.70
N GLU A 58 14.77 7.21 -13.80
CA GLU A 58 15.97 6.65 -14.46
C GLU A 58 17.19 6.61 -13.52
N GLU A 59 17.18 7.41 -12.45
CA GLU A 59 18.18 7.39 -11.37
C GLU A 59 18.01 6.23 -10.37
N PHE A 60 16.87 5.53 -10.37
CA PHE A 60 16.49 4.48 -9.42
C PHE A 60 16.76 3.04 -9.90
N ARG A 61 17.83 2.85 -10.69
CA ARG A 61 18.27 1.52 -11.10
C ARG A 61 18.84 0.76 -9.89
N GLN A 62 18.05 -0.09 -9.23
CA GLN A 62 18.47 -0.86 -8.05
C GLN A 62 18.50 -2.38 -8.27
N GLU A 63 19.57 -2.99 -7.75
CA GLU A 63 19.66 -4.39 -7.31
C GLU A 63 18.71 -4.68 -6.11
N PRO A 64 18.48 -5.93 -5.67
CA PRO A 64 17.22 -6.28 -5.05
C PRO A 64 17.08 -5.74 -3.61
N LEU A 65 15.83 -5.45 -3.21
CA LEU A 65 15.39 -5.11 -1.84
C LEU A 65 15.43 -6.38 -0.98
N ARG A 66 16.33 -7.30 -1.31
CA ARG A 66 16.35 -8.67 -0.83
C ARG A 66 17.67 -8.97 -0.17
N ASP A 67 17.56 -9.61 0.99
CA ASP A 67 18.61 -10.49 1.45
C ASP A 67 18.65 -11.75 0.55
N SER A 68 19.76 -12.49 0.59
CA SER A 68 19.99 -13.63 -0.31
C SER A 68 18.93 -14.73 -0.23
N ASP A 69 18.07 -14.71 0.79
CA ASP A 69 16.99 -15.67 1.05
C ASP A 69 15.60 -15.26 0.50
N GLY A 70 15.51 -14.08 -0.10
CA GLY A 70 14.31 -13.52 -0.71
C GLY A 70 13.46 -12.64 0.21
N SER A 71 13.92 -12.35 1.43
CA SER A 71 13.21 -11.51 2.39
C SER A 71 13.32 -10.02 2.04
N LEU A 72 12.33 -9.18 2.38
CA LEU A 72 12.46 -7.73 2.31
C LEU A 72 13.61 -7.28 3.20
N ALA A 73 14.56 -6.53 2.65
CA ALA A 73 15.65 -5.89 3.39
C ALA A 73 15.05 -4.87 4.36
N ARG A 74 14.75 -5.33 5.57
CA ARG A 74 14.13 -4.56 6.65
C ARG A 74 15.08 -3.56 7.29
N ASP A 75 16.37 -3.87 7.22
CA ASP A 75 17.44 -3.02 7.69
C ASP A 75 18.15 -2.49 6.46
N GLY A 76 18.24 -1.18 6.29
CA GLY A 76 19.03 -0.53 5.24
C GLY A 76 20.55 -0.76 5.34
N TYR A 77 20.96 -1.91 5.86
CA TYR A 77 22.34 -2.35 6.03
C TYR A 77 22.50 -3.69 5.35
N SER A 78 22.91 -3.66 4.07
CA SER A 78 23.62 -4.80 3.49
C SER A 78 24.82 -5.12 4.38
N GLN A 79 24.93 -6.36 4.83
CA GLN A 79 26.11 -6.85 5.54
C GLN A 79 27.35 -6.93 4.62
N ASP A 80 27.17 -6.69 3.32
CA ASP A 80 28.22 -6.67 2.31
C ASP A 80 28.61 -5.21 1.99
N ASP A 81 29.88 -4.89 2.24
CA ASP A 81 30.53 -3.56 2.28
C ASP A 81 30.71 -2.92 0.88
N THR A 82 29.86 -3.27 -0.08
CA THR A 82 29.89 -2.72 -1.44
C THR A 82 28.82 -1.64 -1.55
N LEU A 83 29.16 -0.44 -1.05
CA LEU A 83 28.31 0.74 -0.95
C LEU A 83 27.87 1.28 -2.33
N ALA A 84 26.81 0.72 -2.89
CA ALA A 84 25.86 1.54 -3.63
C ALA A 84 24.96 2.25 -2.60
N PRO A 85 24.80 3.59 -2.64
CA PRO A 85 23.89 4.26 -1.73
C PRO A 85 22.47 3.69 -1.95
N ILE A 86 21.86 3.20 -0.88
CA ILE A 86 20.44 2.83 -0.88
C ILE A 86 19.66 4.13 -1.08
N ILE A 87 19.28 4.42 -2.32
CA ILE A 87 18.39 5.55 -2.61
C ILE A 87 16.99 5.09 -2.24
N TYR A 88 16.47 5.52 -1.10
CA TYR A 88 15.09 5.23 -0.71
C TYR A 88 14.12 5.92 -1.69
N PRO A 89 13.02 5.26 -2.12
CA PRO A 89 12.04 5.90 -2.98
C PRO A 89 11.51 7.17 -2.32
N TYR A 90 11.14 8.16 -3.15
CA TYR A 90 10.51 9.36 -2.65
C TYR A 90 9.26 8.99 -1.85
N MET A 91 9.22 9.43 -0.59
CA MET A 91 8.11 9.17 0.31
C MET A 91 7.08 10.30 0.19
N PRO A 92 5.77 10.00 0.03
CA PRO A 92 4.73 10.99 0.18
C PRO A 92 4.84 11.75 1.51
N PRO A 93 4.50 13.05 1.54
CA PRO A 93 4.37 13.82 2.77
C PRO A 93 3.46 13.14 3.81
N ASP A 94 3.75 13.34 5.11
CA ASP A 94 2.97 12.73 6.22
C ASP A 94 1.47 13.04 6.15
N GLU A 95 1.08 14.21 5.65
CA GLU A 95 -0.32 14.57 5.42
C GLU A 95 -1.00 13.62 4.42
N ASP A 96 -0.31 13.28 3.32
CA ASP A 96 -0.83 12.35 2.32
C ASP A 96 -0.88 10.93 2.82
N ILE A 97 0.14 10.51 3.59
CA ILE A 97 0.15 9.22 4.27
C ILE A 97 -1.12 9.07 5.11
N ASN A 98 -1.44 10.09 5.91
CA ASN A 98 -2.62 10.07 6.77
C ASN A 98 -3.92 10.08 5.96
N LEU A 99 -4.01 10.88 4.89
CA LEU A 99 -5.20 10.94 4.03
C LEU A 99 -5.44 9.61 3.30
N LEU A 100 -4.39 8.99 2.75
CA LEU A 100 -4.46 7.70 2.08
C LEU A 100 -4.85 6.59 3.07
N ALA A 101 -4.24 6.57 4.26
CA ALA A 101 -4.52 5.57 5.29
C ALA A 101 -5.95 5.68 5.83
N VAL A 102 -6.44 6.90 6.07
CA VAL A 102 -7.84 7.14 6.47
C VAL A 102 -8.80 6.76 5.36
N GLY A 103 -8.50 7.12 4.10
CA GLY A 103 -9.33 6.76 2.97
C GLY A 103 -9.46 5.24 2.83
N ALA A 104 -8.34 4.52 2.88
CA ALA A 104 -8.29 3.07 2.78
C ALA A 104 -8.98 2.36 3.96
N SER A 105 -8.95 2.94 5.16
CA SER A 105 -9.58 2.33 6.34
C SER A 105 -11.09 2.58 6.40
N GLU A 106 -11.55 3.71 5.89
CA GLU A 106 -12.97 4.08 5.91
C GLU A 106 -13.74 3.58 4.68
N MET A 107 -13.05 3.26 3.58
CA MET A 107 -13.67 2.96 2.30
C MET A 107 -12.94 1.88 1.51
N LEU A 108 -13.62 0.75 1.28
CA LEU A 108 -13.09 -0.36 0.48
C LEU A 108 -12.70 0.08 -0.94
N SER A 109 -13.47 0.97 -1.59
CA SER A 109 -13.14 1.43 -2.94
C SER A 109 -11.83 2.21 -3.02
N ILE A 110 -11.46 2.95 -1.97
CA ILE A 110 -10.16 3.64 -1.89
C ILE A 110 -9.03 2.62 -1.69
N ARG A 111 -9.23 1.66 -0.78
CA ARG A 111 -8.26 0.59 -0.54
C ARG A 111 -8.04 -0.25 -1.80
N ASP A 112 -9.10 -0.60 -2.50
CA ASP A 112 -9.03 -1.41 -3.71
C ASP A 112 -8.36 -0.61 -4.84
N ALA A 113 -8.62 0.70 -4.96
CA ALA A 113 -7.86 1.56 -5.88
C ALA A 113 -6.36 1.60 -5.57
N LEU A 114 -5.96 1.62 -4.30
CA LEU A 114 -4.54 1.47 -3.91
C LEU A 114 -3.97 0.12 -4.34
N ILE A 115 -4.68 -0.99 -4.11
CA ILE A 115 -4.25 -2.32 -4.52
C ILE A 115 -4.09 -2.39 -6.06
N ILE A 116 -5.11 -1.98 -6.81
CA ILE A 116 -5.07 -2.01 -8.29
C ILE A 116 -3.94 -1.14 -8.81
N SER A 117 -3.70 0.02 -8.19
CA SER A 117 -2.57 0.88 -8.57
C SER A 117 -1.21 0.20 -8.42
N LEU A 118 -1.07 -0.86 -7.61
CA LEU A 118 0.17 -1.61 -7.41
C LEU A 118 0.29 -2.81 -8.33
N VAL A 119 -0.81 -3.56 -8.51
CA VAL A 119 -0.80 -4.87 -9.18
C VAL A 119 -1.17 -4.80 -10.66
N ALA A 120 -1.85 -3.74 -11.09
CA ALA A 120 -2.35 -3.60 -12.46
C ALA A 120 -2.13 -2.21 -13.08
N GLY A 121 -1.48 -1.30 -12.37
CA GLY A 121 -1.13 0.02 -12.91
C GLY A 121 -0.04 -0.06 -13.98
N THR A 122 -0.12 0.82 -14.97
CA THR A 122 0.70 0.78 -16.20
C THR A 122 1.80 1.83 -16.26
N GLY A 123 1.75 2.81 -15.35
CA GLY A 123 2.68 3.93 -15.26
C GLY A 123 2.34 5.06 -16.22
N GLN A 124 1.22 4.92 -16.92
CA GLN A 124 0.72 5.89 -17.90
C GLN A 124 -0.14 6.96 -17.24
N GLU A 125 -0.37 8.06 -17.94
CA GLU A 125 -1.13 9.21 -17.44
C GLU A 125 -2.60 8.86 -17.11
N ASP A 126 -3.16 7.85 -17.77
CA ASP A 126 -4.54 7.40 -17.57
C ASP A 126 -4.75 6.59 -16.28
N ASP A 127 -3.68 6.03 -15.68
CA ASP A 127 -3.75 5.30 -14.41
C ASP A 127 -4.52 6.13 -13.35
N LYS A 128 -4.24 7.44 -13.26
CA LYS A 128 -4.92 8.31 -12.29
C LYS A 128 -6.42 8.32 -12.50
N GLN A 129 -6.87 8.51 -13.74
CA GLN A 129 -8.30 8.57 -14.04
C GLN A 129 -8.98 7.23 -13.77
N VAL A 130 -8.33 6.11 -14.13
CA VAL A 130 -8.84 4.76 -13.88
C VAL A 130 -9.02 4.52 -12.39
N MET A 131 -7.97 4.75 -11.58
CA MET A 131 -8.04 4.52 -10.13
C MET A 131 -9.02 5.47 -9.43
N MET A 132 -9.10 6.73 -9.87
CA MET A 132 -10.07 7.68 -9.33
C MET A 132 -11.51 7.26 -9.66
N ASN A 133 -11.78 6.73 -10.85
CA ASN A 133 -13.08 6.16 -11.19
C ASN A 133 -13.42 4.95 -10.32
N LEU A 134 -12.47 4.06 -10.08
CA LEU A 134 -12.63 2.92 -9.16
C LEU A 134 -13.00 3.39 -7.75
N ALA A 135 -12.32 4.42 -7.24
CA ALA A 135 -12.57 4.95 -5.90
C ALA A 135 -13.92 5.68 -5.79
N CYS A 136 -14.26 6.53 -6.77
CA CYS A 136 -15.42 7.43 -6.73
C CYS A 136 -16.72 6.78 -7.21
N HIS A 137 -16.62 5.84 -8.17
CA HIS A 137 -17.76 5.25 -8.88
C HIS A 137 -17.69 3.71 -8.94
N PRO A 138 -17.47 3.00 -7.81
CA PRO A 138 -17.20 1.55 -7.80
C PRO A 138 -18.36 0.66 -8.30
N HIS A 139 -19.56 1.22 -8.49
CA HIS A 139 -20.75 0.50 -8.98
C HIS A 139 -21.20 0.95 -10.37
N ASP A 140 -20.48 1.89 -10.99
CA ASP A 140 -20.73 2.22 -12.40
C ASP A 140 -20.38 1.01 -13.28
N PRO A 141 -21.26 0.53 -14.16
CA PRO A 141 -20.98 -0.61 -15.03
C PRO A 141 -19.65 -0.51 -15.79
N ALA A 142 -19.28 0.67 -16.29
CA ALA A 142 -18.03 0.84 -17.02
C ALA A 142 -16.80 0.69 -16.10
N THR A 143 -16.92 1.13 -14.85
CA THR A 143 -15.89 0.99 -13.82
C THR A 143 -15.74 -0.48 -13.40
N VAL A 144 -16.85 -1.19 -13.24
CA VAL A 144 -16.87 -2.63 -12.93
C VAL A 144 -16.24 -3.44 -14.07
N ASP A 145 -16.59 -3.14 -15.31
CA ASP A 145 -16.00 -3.82 -16.48
C ASP A 145 -14.49 -3.57 -16.55
N THR A 146 -14.05 -2.33 -16.29
CA THR A 146 -12.62 -1.98 -16.23
C THR A 146 -11.91 -2.77 -15.13
N LEU A 147 -12.46 -2.80 -13.92
CA LEU A 147 -11.89 -3.55 -12.80
C LEU A 147 -11.77 -5.04 -13.13
N TYR A 148 -12.82 -5.62 -13.71
CA TYR A 148 -12.83 -7.01 -14.12
C TYR A 148 -11.67 -7.30 -15.09
N HIS A 149 -11.48 -6.47 -16.12
CA HIS A 149 -10.39 -6.65 -17.07
C HIS A 149 -9.00 -6.52 -16.44
N LEU A 150 -8.79 -5.53 -15.56
CA LEU A 150 -7.53 -5.35 -14.84
C LEU A 150 -7.21 -6.56 -13.96
N LEU A 151 -8.19 -7.05 -13.20
CA LEU A 151 -8.03 -8.23 -12.34
C LEU A 151 -7.76 -9.49 -13.17
N GLN A 152 -8.48 -9.71 -14.26
CA GLN A 152 -8.21 -10.85 -15.15
C GLN A 152 -6.76 -10.81 -15.64
N GLN A 153 -6.30 -9.65 -16.14
CA GLN A 153 -4.94 -9.52 -16.64
C GLN A 153 -3.87 -9.70 -15.57
N ALA A 154 -4.13 -9.28 -14.32
CA ALA A 154 -3.16 -9.33 -13.23
C ALA A 154 -3.09 -10.69 -12.51
N PHE A 155 -4.16 -11.49 -12.50
CA PHE A 155 -4.27 -12.69 -11.66
C PHE A 155 -4.42 -14.02 -12.41
N THR A 156 -4.86 -14.03 -13.67
CA THR A 156 -5.10 -15.29 -14.40
C THR A 156 -3.96 -15.71 -15.31
N LYS A 157 -2.88 -14.92 -15.39
CA LYS A 157 -1.70 -15.26 -16.17
C LYS A 157 -0.77 -16.12 -15.34
N ASP A 158 -0.28 -17.21 -15.92
CA ASP A 158 0.80 -18.05 -15.35
C ASP A 158 2.18 -17.39 -15.51
N GLU A 159 2.21 -16.08 -15.72
CA GLU A 159 3.42 -15.29 -15.92
C GLU A 159 3.65 -14.38 -14.71
N PRO A 160 4.91 -14.18 -14.30
CA PRO A 160 5.31 -13.10 -13.41
C PRO A 160 4.65 -11.76 -13.75
N PRO A 161 4.35 -10.93 -12.73
CA PRO A 161 3.91 -9.56 -12.97
C PRO A 161 4.86 -8.80 -13.89
N ALA A 162 4.31 -8.06 -14.87
CA ALA A 162 5.10 -7.34 -15.86
C ALA A 162 5.93 -6.21 -15.23
N ASP A 163 5.35 -5.46 -14.28
CA ASP A 163 6.03 -4.39 -13.55
C ASP A 163 6.14 -4.71 -12.05
N ARG A 164 7.06 -5.63 -11.74
CA ARG A 164 7.43 -5.94 -10.35
C ARG A 164 8.03 -4.75 -9.60
N GLY A 165 8.69 -3.83 -10.32
CA GLY A 165 9.35 -2.66 -9.74
C GLY A 165 8.34 -1.72 -9.10
N ARG A 166 7.22 -1.49 -9.77
CA ARG A 166 6.10 -0.70 -9.27
C ARG A 166 5.54 -1.22 -7.96
N CYS A 167 5.17 -2.49 -7.93
CA CYS A 167 4.65 -3.11 -6.72
C CYS A 167 5.68 -3.08 -5.58
N ARG A 168 6.96 -3.34 -5.88
CA ARG A 168 8.05 -3.26 -4.90
C ARG A 168 8.24 -1.86 -4.31
N ARG A 169 8.22 -0.80 -5.13
CA ARG A 169 8.28 0.60 -4.66
C ARG A 169 7.11 0.91 -3.73
N GLY A 170 5.90 0.56 -4.16
CA GLY A 170 4.72 0.80 -3.35
C GLY A 170 4.67 -0.02 -2.06
N LEU A 171 5.16 -1.27 -2.08
CA LEU A 171 5.32 -2.09 -0.88
C LEU A 171 6.27 -1.44 0.13
N PHE A 172 7.41 -0.92 -0.32
CA PHE A 172 8.33 -0.17 0.54
C PHE A 172 7.63 1.02 1.19
N ILE A 173 6.94 1.84 0.39
CA ILE A 173 6.23 3.03 0.85
C ILE A 173 5.14 2.64 1.86
N LEU A 174 4.35 1.60 1.60
CA LEU A 174 3.28 1.14 2.49
C LEU A 174 3.81 0.51 3.80
N ASP A 175 4.89 -0.24 3.74
CA ASP A 175 5.55 -0.77 4.94
C ASP A 175 6.04 0.36 5.84
N GLU A 176 6.74 1.34 5.24
CA GLU A 176 7.15 2.58 5.89
C GLU A 176 5.97 3.35 6.48
N MET A 177 4.87 3.52 5.73
CA MET A 177 3.65 4.14 6.24
C MET A 177 3.13 3.43 7.48
N SER A 178 3.16 2.10 7.51
CA SER A 178 2.58 1.31 8.61
C SER A 178 3.21 1.62 9.97
N TRP A 179 4.52 1.86 10.02
CA TRP A 179 5.24 2.24 11.25
C TRP A 179 4.83 3.60 11.80
N ARG A 180 4.30 4.46 10.93
CA ARG A 180 3.83 5.81 11.27
C ARG A 180 2.35 5.83 11.65
N LEU A 181 1.61 4.73 11.57
CA LEU A 181 0.16 4.70 11.75
C LEU A 181 -0.26 3.97 13.03
N GLU A 182 -1.45 4.30 13.53
CA GLU A 182 -2.12 3.56 14.60
C GLU A 182 -3.33 2.77 14.08
N SER A 183 -3.81 1.83 14.89
CA SER A 183 -5.06 1.09 14.60
C SER A 183 -6.27 2.03 14.61
N PRO A 184 -7.25 1.87 13.70
CA PRO A 184 -7.40 0.78 12.71
C PRO A 184 -6.71 1.05 11.36
N ALA A 185 -6.21 2.27 11.12
CA ALA A 185 -5.60 2.63 9.84
C ALA A 185 -4.37 1.77 9.52
N ARG A 186 -3.52 1.52 10.53
CA ARG A 186 -2.35 0.63 10.40
C ARG A 186 -2.75 -0.78 9.98
N ALA A 187 -3.79 -1.36 10.59
CA ALA A 187 -4.24 -2.72 10.25
C ALA A 187 -4.65 -2.84 8.78
N GLN A 188 -5.36 -1.83 8.26
CA GLN A 188 -5.81 -1.80 6.87
C GLN A 188 -4.63 -1.64 5.89
N ILE A 189 -3.63 -0.81 6.22
CA ILE A 189 -2.41 -0.69 5.41
C ILE A 189 -1.59 -1.99 5.43
N LEU A 190 -1.40 -2.62 6.60
CA LEU A 190 -0.72 -3.92 6.70
C LEU A 190 -1.45 -5.01 5.90
N ALA A 191 -2.79 -4.96 5.84
CA ALA A 191 -3.56 -5.89 5.01
C ALA A 191 -3.32 -5.67 3.50
N VAL A 192 -3.16 -4.43 3.04
CA VAL A 192 -2.77 -4.11 1.66
C VAL A 192 -1.36 -4.61 1.37
N VAL A 193 -0.42 -4.40 2.31
CA VAL A 193 0.95 -4.95 2.22
C VAL A 193 0.91 -6.47 2.11
N ALA A 194 0.17 -7.15 2.99
CA ALA A 194 0.02 -8.61 2.96
C ALA A 194 -0.53 -9.08 1.61
N TYR A 195 -1.57 -8.45 1.09
CA TYR A 195 -2.15 -8.82 -0.19
C TYR A 195 -1.15 -8.66 -1.36
N CYS A 196 -0.40 -7.57 -1.38
CA CYS A 196 0.60 -7.33 -2.42
C CYS A 196 1.81 -8.28 -2.29
N CYS A 197 2.25 -8.58 -1.06
CA CYS A 197 3.27 -9.59 -0.80
C CYS A 197 2.79 -10.98 -1.26
N TRP A 198 1.51 -11.33 -1.05
CA TRP A 198 0.93 -12.58 -1.53
C TRP A 198 0.96 -12.63 -3.05
N TRP A 199 0.52 -11.56 -3.70
CA TRP A 199 0.54 -11.45 -5.16
C TRP A 199 1.96 -11.52 -5.75
N MET A 200 2.96 -11.01 -5.02
CA MET A 200 4.39 -11.04 -5.39
C MET A 200 5.12 -12.34 -4.99
N GLY A 201 4.46 -13.26 -4.29
CA GLY A 201 5.07 -14.52 -3.84
C GLY A 201 6.12 -14.38 -2.76
N TYR A 202 6.00 -13.35 -1.92
CA TYR A 202 6.91 -13.12 -0.79
C TYR A 202 6.56 -14.05 0.38
N LYS A 203 7.51 -14.32 1.28
CA LYS A 203 7.32 -15.28 2.38
C LYS A 203 6.71 -14.63 3.62
N GLU A 204 6.86 -13.32 3.75
CA GLU A 204 6.49 -12.51 4.90
C GLU A 204 4.99 -12.21 4.97
N VAL A 205 4.22 -12.68 3.99
CA VAL A 205 2.76 -12.50 3.91
C VAL A 205 2.08 -12.94 5.21
N HIS A 206 2.53 -14.05 5.81
CA HIS A 206 2.00 -14.54 7.08
C HIS A 206 2.20 -13.56 8.24
N GLN A 207 3.33 -12.83 8.28
CA GLN A 207 3.58 -11.87 9.34
C GLN A 207 2.63 -10.68 9.21
N TYR A 208 2.57 -10.05 8.04
CA TYR A 208 1.73 -8.88 7.81
C TYR A 208 0.23 -9.18 8.01
N SER A 209 -0.23 -10.32 7.50
CA SER A 209 -1.65 -10.71 7.62
C SER A 209 -2.05 -11.01 9.06
N ARG A 210 -1.20 -11.68 9.85
CA ARG A 210 -1.46 -11.92 11.28
C ARG A 210 -1.43 -10.64 12.10
N GLU A 211 -0.43 -9.79 11.89
CA GLU A 211 -0.31 -8.51 12.59
C GLU A 211 -1.54 -7.63 12.33
N ALA A 212 -2.03 -7.57 11.09
CA ALA A 212 -3.26 -6.85 10.75
C ALA A 212 -4.50 -7.40 11.50
N ILE A 213 -4.65 -8.73 11.58
CA ILE A 213 -5.77 -9.38 12.30
C ILE A 213 -5.68 -9.16 13.81
N GLU A 214 -4.49 -9.20 14.39
CA GLU A 214 -4.27 -8.93 15.82
C GLU A 214 -4.65 -7.49 16.18
N MET A 215 -4.37 -6.53 15.30
CA MET A 215 -4.74 -5.12 15.48
C MET A 215 -6.22 -4.83 15.22
N ASP A 216 -6.81 -5.48 14.22
CA ASP A 216 -8.22 -5.37 13.86
C ASP A 216 -8.75 -6.75 13.42
N PRO A 217 -9.42 -7.49 14.34
CA PRO A 217 -10.00 -8.79 14.02
C PRO A 217 -11.07 -8.75 12.92
N ASN A 218 -11.59 -7.57 12.57
CA ASN A 218 -12.56 -7.39 11.51
C ASN A 218 -11.90 -7.03 10.16
N CYS A 219 -10.56 -7.02 10.07
CA CYS A 219 -9.84 -6.74 8.84
C CYS A 219 -10.02 -7.90 7.83
N THR A 220 -11.07 -7.81 7.02
CA THR A 220 -11.49 -8.87 6.09
C THR A 220 -10.42 -9.20 5.04
N LEU A 221 -9.68 -8.22 4.55
CA LEU A 221 -8.62 -8.45 3.56
C LEU A 221 -7.50 -9.31 4.14
N ALA A 222 -7.06 -9.01 5.37
CA ALA A 222 -6.03 -9.81 6.04
C ALA A 222 -6.53 -11.24 6.30
N ALA A 223 -7.79 -11.40 6.71
CA ALA A 223 -8.41 -12.72 6.88
C ALA A 223 -8.47 -13.53 5.57
N ILE A 224 -8.79 -12.88 4.43
CA ILE A 224 -8.76 -13.50 3.10
C ILE A 224 -7.35 -14.00 2.76
N VAL A 225 -6.33 -13.15 2.95
CA VAL A 225 -4.93 -13.51 2.68
C VAL A 225 -4.48 -14.66 3.56
N CYS A 226 -4.75 -14.61 4.89
CA CYS A 226 -4.48 -15.73 5.80
C CYS A 226 -5.13 -17.03 5.32
N SER A 227 -6.42 -16.98 4.98
CA SER A 227 -7.14 -18.18 4.52
C SER A 227 -6.60 -18.73 3.20
N ALA A 228 -6.14 -17.88 2.28
CA ALA A 228 -5.49 -18.33 1.06
C ALA A 228 -4.20 -19.11 1.38
N LEU A 229 -3.36 -18.58 2.27
CA LEU A 229 -2.11 -19.24 2.67
C LEU A 229 -2.34 -20.56 3.41
N ASP A 230 -3.30 -20.59 4.34
CA ASP A 230 -3.65 -21.80 5.11
C ASP A 230 -4.16 -22.94 4.20
N HIS A 231 -4.74 -22.59 3.05
CA HIS A 231 -5.16 -23.55 2.02
C HIS A 231 -4.16 -23.73 0.88
N HIS A 232 -2.94 -23.20 1.01
CA HIS A 232 -1.89 -23.25 -0.01
C HIS A 232 -2.31 -22.69 -1.39
N ILE A 233 -3.16 -21.67 -1.39
CA ILE A 233 -3.59 -20.95 -2.59
C ILE A 233 -2.62 -19.79 -2.84
N TRP A 234 -1.96 -19.84 -4.00
CA TRP A 234 -1.01 -18.83 -4.47
C TRP A 234 -1.49 -18.22 -5.79
N PRO A 235 -0.98 -17.03 -6.17
CA PRO A 235 -1.13 -16.48 -7.52
C PRO A 235 -0.78 -17.51 -8.59
N ALA A 236 -1.49 -17.47 -9.72
CA ALA A 236 -1.39 -18.47 -10.78
C ALA A 236 0.05 -18.70 -11.30
N TRP A 237 0.88 -17.66 -11.29
CA TRP A 237 2.26 -17.70 -11.74
C TRP A 237 3.25 -18.36 -10.76
N ILE A 238 2.81 -18.73 -9.56
CA ILE A 238 3.63 -19.40 -8.54
C ILE A 238 3.27 -20.89 -8.54
N HIS A 239 4.28 -21.73 -8.79
CA HIS A 239 4.18 -23.20 -8.84
C HIS A 239 5.13 -23.85 -7.83
#